data_AF-A0A5B7GTV7-F1
#
_entry.id   AF-A0A5B7GTV7-F1
#
_cell.length_a   1.000
_cell.length_b   1.000
_cell.length_c   1.000
_cell.angle_alpha   90.00
_cell.angle_beta   90.00
_cell.angle_gamma   90.00
#
_symmetry.space_group_name_H-M   'P 1'
#
loop_
_entity.id
_entity.type
_entity.pdbx_description
1 polymer ?
#
loop_
_entity_poly.entity_id
_entity_poly.type
_entity_poly.pdbx_seq_one_letter_code
_entity_poly.pdbx_strand_id
1 'polypeptide(L)'
;MLLQWVLEEYFGHVFLSRPFLVPRRDRQDPCLVVDLSALNSHIECHHFRMVTLKQVRETLLPHSWLTSLDLANAYWHVPIGPRFRSYLAVQNCSRVLCFTVLPFGLNIGSRVFTKIMKTLASMLADVNIRIMYLDDWLVQGSSREEAQAATTRTVSISEFLGFHFNFPKSRLEPTQDLQWLGMWWDTQISTIRLSEDNRRRVLQRVRRASWSTTFTHCMWTRLMGSLTFAA
;
A
#
# COMPACT_ATOMS: atom_id res chain seq x y z
N MET A 1 -15.71 -3.21 -15.56
CA MET A 1 -16.39 -3.97 -14.48
C MET A 1 -16.09 -3.42 -13.07
N LEU A 2 -14.84 -3.15 -12.69
CA LEU A 2 -14.49 -2.70 -11.32
C LEU A 2 -15.00 -1.30 -10.91
N LEU A 3 -15.29 -0.39 -11.83
CA LEU A 3 -15.77 0.96 -11.48
C LEU A 3 -17.26 1.02 -11.10
N GLN A 4 -18.05 0.00 -11.45
CA GLN A 4 -19.51 0.04 -11.34
C GLN A 4 -20.02 0.00 -9.90
N TRP A 5 -19.17 -0.43 -8.95
CA TRP A 5 -19.50 -0.52 -7.52
C TRP A 5 -18.69 0.44 -6.65
N VAL A 6 -17.75 1.20 -7.23
CA VAL A 6 -16.87 2.14 -6.50
C VAL A 6 -17.49 3.53 -6.42
N LEU A 7 -18.21 3.91 -7.48
CA LEU A 7 -18.90 5.18 -7.60
C LEU A 7 -20.38 4.92 -7.89
N GLU A 8 -21.26 5.55 -7.13
CA GLU A 8 -22.71 5.52 -7.34
C GLU A 8 -23.23 6.92 -7.59
N GLU A 9 -24.25 7.04 -8.45
CA GLU A 9 -24.93 8.31 -8.67
C GLU A 9 -25.67 8.75 -7.40
N TYR A 10 -25.55 10.04 -7.06
CA TYR A 10 -26.08 10.58 -5.83
C TYR A 10 -26.92 11.83 -6.09
N PHE A 11 -28.08 11.90 -5.45
CA PHE A 11 -29.01 13.02 -5.54
C PHE A 11 -29.11 13.70 -4.18
N GLY A 12 -28.72 14.98 -4.10
CA GLY A 12 -28.79 15.77 -2.89
C GLY A 12 -27.59 16.68 -2.69
N HIS A 13 -27.45 17.22 -1.48
CA HIS A 13 -26.33 18.06 -1.11
C HIS A 13 -25.06 17.23 -0.90
N VAL A 14 -23.96 17.67 -1.51
CA VAL A 14 -22.68 16.97 -1.49
C VAL A 14 -21.52 17.93 -1.29
N PHE A 15 -20.41 17.39 -0.79
CA PHE A 15 -19.11 18.05 -0.83
C PHE A 15 -18.38 17.60 -2.11
N LEU A 16 -18.25 18.51 -3.08
CA LEU A 16 -17.60 18.21 -4.35
C LEU A 16 -16.08 18.34 -4.25
N SER A 17 -15.39 17.26 -4.59
CA SER A 17 -13.94 17.22 -4.73
C SER A 17 -13.54 17.19 -6.20
N ARG A 18 -12.38 17.75 -6.53
CA ARG A 18 -11.91 17.86 -7.93
C ARG A 18 -11.29 16.54 -8.40
N PRO A 19 -11.85 15.86 -9.42
CA PRO A 19 -11.18 14.74 -10.07
C PRO A 19 -10.12 15.21 -11.06
N PHE A 20 -9.04 14.45 -11.21
CA PHE A 20 -8.04 14.62 -12.27
C PHE A 20 -7.42 13.27 -12.65
N LEU A 21 -6.80 13.24 -13.83
CA LEU A 21 -6.20 12.02 -14.38
C LEU A 21 -4.68 12.05 -14.23
N VAL A 22 -4.11 10.95 -13.76
CA VAL A 22 -2.66 10.76 -13.63
C VAL A 22 -2.21 9.63 -14.55
N PRO A 23 -1.21 9.84 -15.42
CA PRO A 23 -0.66 8.78 -16.26
C PRO A 23 -0.11 7.63 -15.42
N ARG A 24 -0.43 6.39 -15.81
CA ARG A 24 0.17 5.19 -15.21
C ARG A 24 1.41 4.80 -16.02
N ARG A 25 2.46 4.31 -15.34
CA ARG A 25 3.68 3.84 -16.02
C ARG A 25 3.45 2.56 -16.82
N ASP A 26 2.58 1.69 -16.30
CA ASP A 26 2.43 0.31 -16.81
C ASP A 26 1.08 0.08 -17.53
N ARG A 27 0.28 1.12 -17.75
CA ARG A 27 -1.03 1.04 -18.42
C ARG A 27 -1.28 2.24 -19.32
N GLN A 28 -1.96 2.01 -20.44
CA GLN A 28 -2.39 3.09 -21.36
C GLN A 28 -3.48 3.96 -20.73
N ASP A 29 -4.33 3.36 -19.91
CA ASP A 29 -5.45 3.99 -19.23
C ASP A 29 -4.97 4.78 -17.98
N PRO A 30 -5.29 6.09 -17.88
CA PRO A 30 -4.87 6.92 -16.77
C PRO A 30 -5.63 6.57 -15.47
N CYS A 31 -4.99 6.83 -14.33
CA CYS A 31 -5.61 6.71 -13.02
C CYS A 31 -6.49 7.92 -12.72
N LEU A 32 -7.76 7.70 -12.37
CA LEU A 32 -8.56 8.72 -11.71
C LEU A 32 -8.02 8.95 -10.30
N VAL A 33 -7.69 10.21 -10.00
CA VAL A 33 -7.30 10.68 -8.68
C VAL A 33 -8.23 11.81 -8.28
N VAL A 34 -8.55 11.89 -7.00
CA VAL A 34 -9.46 12.90 -6.46
C VAL A 34 -8.71 13.73 -5.43
N ASP A 35 -8.75 15.05 -5.60
CA ASP A 35 -8.16 15.96 -4.64
C ASP A 35 -9.08 16.10 -3.42
N LEU A 36 -8.75 15.35 -2.38
CA LEU A 36 -9.46 15.37 -1.09
C LEU A 36 -8.83 16.33 -0.09
N SER A 37 -7.89 17.20 -0.49
CA SER A 37 -7.19 18.11 0.43
C SER A 37 -8.13 19.03 1.23
N ALA A 38 -9.13 19.61 0.57
CA ALA A 38 -10.14 20.45 1.19
C ALA A 38 -11.04 19.66 2.16
N LEU A 39 -11.40 18.42 1.83
CA LEU A 39 -12.16 17.58 2.76
C LEU A 39 -11.31 17.19 3.97
N ASN A 40 -10.05 16.82 3.73
CA ASN A 40 -9.12 16.37 4.76
C ASN A 40 -8.87 17.42 5.85
N SER A 41 -8.99 18.73 5.56
CA SER A 41 -8.86 19.78 6.58
C SER A 41 -10.00 19.77 7.61
N HIS A 42 -11.13 19.11 7.31
CA HIS A 42 -12.29 19.00 8.18
C HIS A 42 -12.34 17.66 8.95
N ILE A 43 -11.41 16.75 8.67
CA ILE A 43 -11.38 15.41 9.27
C ILE A 43 -10.18 15.31 10.20
N GLU A 44 -10.43 15.11 11.49
CA GLU A 44 -9.36 14.83 12.44
C GLU A 44 -8.73 13.46 12.16
N CYS A 45 -7.43 13.43 11.89
CA CYS A 45 -6.67 12.20 11.74
C CYS A 45 -5.78 11.98 12.97
N HIS A 46 -6.21 11.06 13.84
CA HIS A 46 -5.41 10.69 15.01
C HIS A 46 -4.13 9.95 14.61
N HIS A 47 -3.07 10.19 15.37
CA HIS A 47 -1.80 9.49 15.21
C HIS A 47 -1.97 7.96 15.29
N PHE A 48 -1.27 7.24 14.41
CA PHE A 48 -1.20 5.78 14.42
C PHE A 48 0.18 5.33 13.93
N ARG A 49 0.54 4.09 14.25
CA ARG A 49 1.80 3.48 13.82
C ARG A 49 1.55 2.39 12.78
N MET A 50 2.24 2.52 11.65
CA MET A 50 2.37 1.47 10.64
C MET A 50 3.60 0.61 10.93
N VAL A 51 3.63 -0.58 10.33
CA VAL A 51 4.82 -1.41 10.34
C VAL A 51 5.96 -0.67 9.64
N THR A 52 7.13 -0.66 10.27
CA THR A 52 8.35 -0.03 9.74
C THR A 52 9.29 -1.09 9.17
N LEU A 53 10.10 -0.75 8.16
CA LEU A 53 11.12 -1.66 7.61
C LEU A 53 12.09 -2.20 8.67
N LYS A 54 12.40 -1.39 9.69
CA LYS A 54 13.20 -1.82 10.84
C LYS A 54 12.53 -2.98 11.59
N GLN A 55 11.24 -2.88 11.90
CA GLN A 55 10.49 -3.96 12.54
C GLN A 55 10.43 -5.21 11.66
N VAL A 56 10.28 -5.03 10.34
CA VAL A 56 10.32 -6.15 9.39
C VAL A 56 11.66 -6.87 9.45
N ARG A 57 12.77 -6.13 9.41
CA ARG A 57 14.13 -6.67 9.56
C ARG A 57 14.33 -7.44 10.86
N GLU A 58 13.82 -6.93 11.96
CA GLU A 58 13.93 -7.58 13.28
C GLU A 58 13.05 -8.84 13.39
N THR A 59 12.01 -8.95 12.57
CA THR A 59 11.04 -10.06 12.59
C THR A 59 11.42 -11.21 11.66
N LEU A 60 12.19 -10.92 10.60
CA LEU A 60 12.61 -11.92 9.62
C LEU A 60 13.68 -12.85 10.18
N LEU A 61 13.47 -14.15 10.00
CA LEU A 61 14.39 -15.18 10.47
C LEU A 61 15.45 -15.51 9.41
N PRO A 62 16.71 -15.75 9.81
CA PRO A 62 17.73 -16.32 8.93
C PRO A 62 17.24 -17.62 8.28
N HIS A 63 17.63 -17.86 7.03
CA HIS A 63 17.27 -19.02 6.22
C HIS A 63 15.77 -19.27 6.03
N SER A 64 14.90 -18.32 6.39
CA SER A 64 13.46 -18.47 6.22
C SER A 64 13.03 -18.35 4.76
N TRP A 65 11.97 -19.07 4.41
CA TRP A 65 11.33 -19.02 3.10
C TRP A 65 10.20 -17.99 3.10
N LEU A 66 10.20 -17.13 2.10
CA LEU A 66 9.30 -15.98 1.99
C LEU A 66 8.39 -16.10 0.77
N THR A 67 7.15 -15.64 0.91
CA THR A 67 6.25 -15.33 -0.20
C THR A 67 5.69 -13.93 0.00
N SER A 68 5.29 -13.27 -1.10
CA SER A 68 4.61 -11.97 -1.04
C SER A 68 3.24 -12.04 -1.67
N LEU A 69 2.30 -11.32 -1.07
CA LEU A 69 0.94 -11.14 -1.59
C LEU A 69 0.69 -9.64 -1.80
N ASP A 70 0.23 -9.28 -2.99
CA ASP A 70 -0.16 -7.91 -3.38
C ASP A 70 -1.69 -7.84 -3.38
N LEU A 71 -2.28 -6.99 -2.56
CA LEU A 71 -3.73 -6.84 -2.47
C LEU A 71 -4.27 -5.97 -3.62
N ALA A 72 -5.22 -6.49 -4.40
CA ALA A 72 -5.76 -5.79 -5.55
C ALA A 72 -6.69 -4.63 -5.14
N ASN A 73 -6.34 -3.39 -5.49
CA ASN A 73 -7.16 -2.21 -5.16
C ASN A 73 -7.41 -2.01 -3.65
N ALA A 74 -6.46 -2.39 -2.81
CA ALA A 74 -6.40 -2.22 -1.35
C ALA A 74 -7.61 -1.56 -0.66
N TYR A 75 -7.68 -0.22 -0.68
CA TYR A 75 -8.69 0.57 0.05
C TYR A 75 -10.12 0.32 -0.43
N TRP A 76 -10.31 -0.12 -1.67
CA TRP A 76 -11.64 -0.39 -2.22
C TRP A 76 -12.33 -1.61 -1.58
N HIS A 77 -11.62 -2.43 -0.82
CA HIS A 77 -12.24 -3.48 0.00
C HIS A 77 -13.01 -2.92 1.21
N VAL A 78 -12.77 -1.66 1.58
CA VAL A 78 -13.38 -1.05 2.77
C VAL A 78 -14.59 -0.21 2.35
N PRO A 79 -15.83 -0.63 2.64
CA PRO A 79 -17.01 0.14 2.31
C PRO A 79 -17.11 1.41 3.16
N ILE A 80 -17.64 2.47 2.55
CA ILE A 80 -18.00 3.72 3.22
C ILE A 80 -19.48 3.67 3.59
N GLY A 81 -19.75 3.96 4.86
CA GLY A 81 -21.12 4.06 5.37
C GLY A 81 -21.94 5.09 4.58
N PRO A 82 -23.22 4.80 4.24
CA PRO A 82 -24.05 5.67 3.39
C PRO A 82 -24.08 7.14 3.80
N ARG A 83 -24.09 7.43 5.11
CA ARG A 83 -24.09 8.78 5.69
C ARG A 83 -22.87 9.62 5.30
N PHE A 84 -21.73 9.00 5.00
CA PHE A 84 -20.49 9.71 4.67
C PHE A 84 -20.24 9.85 3.17
N ARG A 85 -21.01 9.16 2.32
CA ARG A 85 -20.79 9.13 0.87
C ARG A 85 -20.94 10.50 0.23
N SER A 86 -21.86 11.33 0.73
CA SER A 86 -22.08 12.70 0.25
C SER A 86 -20.86 13.62 0.42
N TYR A 87 -19.92 13.28 1.32
CA TYR A 87 -18.67 14.03 1.46
C TYR A 87 -17.59 13.61 0.46
N LEU A 88 -17.75 12.44 -0.15
CA LEU A 88 -16.79 11.83 -1.08
C LEU A 88 -17.35 11.88 -2.50
N ALA A 89 -17.84 13.05 -2.91
CA ALA A 89 -18.45 13.24 -4.20
C ALA A 89 -17.47 13.82 -5.23
N VAL A 90 -17.61 13.38 -6.48
CA VAL A 90 -16.98 13.96 -7.66
C VAL A 90 -18.03 14.24 -8.71
N GLN A 91 -17.77 15.26 -9.53
CA GLN A 91 -18.62 15.58 -10.66
C GLN A 91 -17.98 15.08 -11.96
N ASN A 92 -18.75 14.35 -12.76
CA ASN A 92 -18.39 13.97 -14.12
C ASN A 92 -19.47 14.46 -15.07
N CYS A 93 -19.15 15.48 -15.87
CA CYS A 93 -20.12 16.21 -16.69
C CYS A 93 -21.31 16.71 -15.83
N SER A 94 -22.53 16.27 -16.14
CA SER A 94 -23.76 16.63 -15.43
C SER A 94 -24.12 15.67 -14.29
N ARG A 95 -23.30 14.64 -14.02
CA ARG A 95 -23.60 13.62 -13.01
C ARG A 95 -22.72 13.79 -11.77
N VAL A 96 -23.34 13.68 -10.61
CA VAL A 96 -22.67 13.63 -9.32
C VAL A 96 -22.52 12.18 -8.91
N LEU A 97 -21.29 11.77 -8.64
CA LEU A 97 -20.95 10.41 -8.26
C LEU A 97 -20.29 10.43 -6.88
N CYS A 98 -20.70 9.54 -5.99
CA CYS A 98 -20.13 9.40 -4.65
C CYS A 98 -19.38 8.08 -4.49
N PHE A 99 -18.25 8.12 -3.79
CA PHE A 99 -17.54 6.89 -3.45
C PHE A 99 -18.33 6.06 -2.44
N THR A 100 -18.48 4.77 -2.75
CA THR A 100 -19.12 3.75 -1.89
C THR A 100 -18.10 2.98 -1.05
N VAL A 101 -16.82 3.08 -1.42
CA VAL A 101 -15.67 2.44 -0.80
C VAL A 101 -14.60 3.48 -0.49
N LEU A 102 -13.65 3.15 0.37
CA LEU A 102 -12.63 4.08 0.85
C LEU A 102 -11.76 4.58 -0.31
N PRO A 103 -11.80 5.87 -0.67
CA PRO A 103 -11.02 6.39 -1.78
C PRO A 103 -9.56 6.63 -1.36
N PHE A 104 -8.66 6.57 -2.34
CA PHE A 104 -7.30 7.04 -2.17
C PHE A 104 -7.28 8.56 -1.95
N GLY A 105 -6.37 9.03 -1.10
CA GLY A 105 -6.21 10.45 -0.78
C GLY A 105 -6.94 10.92 0.49
N LEU A 106 -7.80 10.09 1.08
CA LEU A 106 -8.44 10.41 2.36
C LEU A 106 -7.43 10.27 3.51
N ASN A 107 -7.30 11.30 4.35
CA ASN A 107 -6.27 11.38 5.39
C ASN A 107 -6.34 10.25 6.43
N ILE A 108 -7.54 9.74 6.73
CA ILE A 108 -7.76 8.62 7.66
C ILE A 108 -7.64 7.25 6.99
N GLY A 109 -7.48 7.18 5.66
CA GLY A 109 -7.59 5.93 4.90
C GLY A 109 -6.59 4.87 5.37
N SER A 110 -5.31 5.23 5.44
CA SER A 110 -4.25 4.31 5.90
C SER A 110 -4.46 3.86 7.35
N ARG A 111 -5.01 4.72 8.22
CA ARG A 111 -5.31 4.37 9.62
C ARG A 111 -6.42 3.35 9.72
N VAL A 112 -7.53 3.58 9.02
CA VAL A 112 -8.67 2.66 8.97
C VAL A 112 -8.22 1.32 8.43
N PHE A 113 -7.49 1.34 7.30
CA PHE A 113 -6.99 0.14 6.67
C PHE A 113 -6.03 -0.64 7.58
N THR A 114 -5.09 0.04 8.23
CA THR A 114 -4.17 -0.58 9.21
C THR A 114 -4.92 -1.24 10.36
N LYS A 115 -6.02 -0.64 10.85
CA LYS A 115 -6.82 -1.22 11.93
C LYS A 115 -7.49 -2.53 11.48
N ILE A 116 -8.02 -2.57 10.26
CA ILE A 116 -8.62 -3.77 9.67
C ILE A 116 -7.56 -4.86 9.48
N MET A 117 -6.39 -4.51 8.92
CA MET A 117 -5.28 -5.44 8.74
C MET A 117 -4.78 -6.04 10.06
N LYS A 118 -4.75 -5.26 11.15
CA LYS A 118 -4.40 -5.79 12.49
C LYS A 118 -5.38 -6.86 12.97
N THR A 119 -6.69 -6.67 12.73
CA THR A 119 -7.69 -7.69 13.07
C THR A 119 -7.51 -8.95 12.22
N LEU A 120 -7.27 -8.78 10.92
CA LEU A 120 -7.00 -9.89 10.01
C LEU A 120 -5.73 -10.67 10.42
N ALA A 121 -4.65 -9.95 10.74
CA ALA A 121 -3.41 -10.54 11.25
C ALA A 121 -3.65 -11.33 12.54
N SER A 122 -4.53 -10.86 13.44
CA SER A 122 -4.89 -11.60 14.65
C SER A 122 -5.65 -12.89 14.37
N MET A 123 -6.52 -12.92 13.36
CA MET A 123 -7.23 -14.15 12.94
C MET A 123 -6.28 -15.16 12.28
N LEU A 124 -5.18 -14.64 11.72
CA LEU A 124 -4.15 -15.40 11.05
C LEU A 124 -2.95 -15.71 11.96
N ALA A 125 -3.02 -15.40 13.26
CA ALA A 125 -1.91 -15.54 14.20
C ALA A 125 -1.41 -17.00 14.34
N ASP A 126 -2.29 -17.98 14.14
CA ASP A 126 -1.98 -19.42 14.17
C ASP A 126 -1.26 -19.90 12.90
N VAL A 127 -1.11 -19.02 11.91
CA VAL A 127 -0.39 -19.24 10.66
C VAL A 127 0.83 -18.33 10.75
N ASN A 128 2.04 -18.78 10.37
CA ASN A 128 3.29 -18.02 10.51
C ASN A 128 3.41 -16.76 9.60
N ILE A 129 2.31 -16.03 9.39
CA ILE A 129 2.20 -14.80 8.62
C ILE A 129 2.54 -13.63 9.54
N ARG A 130 3.65 -12.96 9.27
CA ARG A 130 4.23 -12.01 10.23
C ARG A 130 4.02 -10.55 9.90
N ILE A 131 3.79 -10.17 8.62
CA ILE A 131 3.93 -8.77 8.22
C ILE A 131 2.91 -8.35 7.16
N MET A 132 1.97 -7.50 7.56
CA MET A 132 1.02 -6.83 6.66
C MET A 132 1.32 -5.33 6.62
N TYR A 133 1.86 -4.84 5.51
CA TYR A 133 2.05 -3.42 5.27
C TYR A 133 1.03 -2.94 4.23
N LEU A 134 -0.10 -2.38 4.68
CA LEU A 134 -1.19 -1.96 3.79
C LEU A 134 -1.53 -3.10 2.80
N ASP A 135 -1.28 -2.91 1.50
CA ASP A 135 -1.49 -3.85 0.40
C ASP A 135 -0.36 -4.84 0.14
N ASP A 136 0.84 -4.57 0.64
CA ASP A 136 2.00 -5.43 0.50
C ASP A 136 2.11 -6.36 1.72
N TRP A 137 1.83 -7.65 1.53
CA TRP A 137 1.92 -8.63 2.62
C TRP A 137 3.10 -9.58 2.39
N LEU A 138 3.71 -10.02 3.50
CA LEU A 138 4.85 -10.91 3.52
C LEU A 138 4.56 -12.09 4.47
N VAL A 139 4.67 -13.30 3.93
CA VAL A 139 4.53 -14.55 4.69
C VAL A 139 5.89 -15.19 4.83
N GLN A 140 6.15 -15.81 5.98
CA GLN A 140 7.41 -16.46 6.30
C GLN A 140 7.17 -17.89 6.77
N GLY A 141 8.01 -18.83 6.35
CA GLY A 141 8.09 -20.19 6.90
C GLY A 141 9.53 -20.62 7.13
N SER A 142 9.74 -21.60 8.00
CA SER A 142 11.07 -22.17 8.29
C SER A 142 11.51 -23.14 7.19
N SER A 143 10.56 -23.76 6.49
CA SER A 143 10.78 -24.56 5.27
C SER A 143 9.98 -24.02 4.08
N ARG A 144 10.32 -24.50 2.88
CA ARG A 144 9.58 -24.16 1.66
C ARG A 144 8.13 -24.61 1.74
N GLU A 145 7.90 -25.81 2.27
CA GLU A 145 6.58 -26.42 2.43
C GLU A 145 5.75 -25.65 3.46
N GLU A 146 6.36 -25.25 4.57
CA GLU A 146 5.71 -24.45 5.60
C GLU A 146 5.28 -23.08 5.05
N ALA A 147 6.18 -22.38 4.35
CA ALA A 147 5.86 -21.10 3.72
C ALA A 147 4.75 -21.24 2.67
N GLN A 148 4.76 -22.31 1.87
CA GLN A 148 3.71 -22.58 0.90
C GLN A 148 2.36 -22.85 1.58
N ALA A 149 2.34 -23.71 2.60
CA ALA A 149 1.12 -24.03 3.35
C ALA A 149 0.54 -22.79 4.05
N ALA A 150 1.40 -21.98 4.66
CA ALA A 150 1.03 -20.70 5.26
C ALA A 150 0.41 -19.76 4.22
N THR A 151 1.05 -19.61 3.06
CA THR A 151 0.56 -18.77 1.96
C THR A 151 -0.81 -19.19 1.48
N THR A 152 -1.02 -20.49 1.22
CA THR A 152 -2.31 -21.02 0.78
C THR A 152 -3.41 -20.73 1.80
N ARG A 153 -3.10 -20.89 3.10
CA ARG A 153 -4.04 -20.60 4.18
C ARG A 153 -4.34 -19.10 4.30
N THR A 154 -3.34 -18.23 4.15
CA THR A 154 -3.52 -16.77 4.08
C THR A 154 -4.51 -16.38 3.00
N VAL A 155 -4.27 -16.89 1.78
CA VAL A 155 -5.08 -16.56 0.61
C VAL A 155 -6.51 -17.04 0.83
N SER A 156 -6.71 -18.29 1.24
CA SER A 156 -8.04 -18.87 1.46
C SER A 156 -8.85 -18.09 2.51
N ILE A 157 -8.27 -17.78 3.67
CA ILE A 157 -8.97 -17.05 4.74
C ILE A 157 -9.28 -15.62 4.29
N SER A 158 -8.33 -14.96 3.63
CA SER A 158 -8.50 -13.57 3.20
C SER A 158 -9.55 -13.44 2.09
N GLU A 159 -9.56 -14.37 1.12
CA GLU A 159 -10.58 -14.42 0.08
C GLU A 159 -11.97 -14.72 0.65
N PHE A 160 -12.07 -15.62 1.65
CA PHE A 160 -13.32 -15.86 2.36
C PHE A 160 -13.85 -14.59 3.05
N LEU A 161 -12.96 -13.74 3.56
CA LEU A 161 -13.29 -12.45 4.17
C LEU A 161 -13.56 -11.34 3.13
N GLY A 162 -13.48 -11.64 1.83
CA GLY A 162 -13.78 -10.71 0.74
C GLY A 162 -12.58 -9.89 0.26
N PHE A 163 -11.35 -10.23 0.64
CA PHE A 163 -10.14 -9.64 0.08
C PHE A 163 -9.76 -10.31 -1.24
N HIS A 164 -9.24 -9.53 -2.18
CA HIS A 164 -8.80 -10.02 -3.47
C HIS A 164 -7.33 -9.69 -3.71
N PHE A 165 -6.56 -10.68 -4.14
CA PHE A 165 -5.15 -10.51 -4.46
C PHE A 165 -4.91 -10.30 -5.94
N ASN A 166 -3.84 -9.59 -6.23
CA ASN A 166 -3.28 -9.45 -7.56
C ASN A 166 -2.17 -10.48 -7.73
N PHE A 167 -2.54 -11.71 -8.05
CA PHE A 167 -1.60 -12.82 -8.19
C PHE A 167 -0.44 -12.55 -9.17
N PRO A 168 -0.64 -11.86 -10.33
CA PRO A 168 0.47 -11.50 -11.21
C PRO A 168 1.54 -10.60 -10.58
N LYS A 169 1.19 -9.80 -9.56
CA LYS A 169 2.16 -8.99 -8.80
C LYS A 169 2.62 -9.65 -7.50
N SER A 170 1.97 -10.74 -7.11
CA SER A 170 2.32 -11.52 -5.93
C SER A 170 3.42 -12.53 -6.27
N ARG A 171 4.14 -13.00 -5.26
CA ARG A 171 5.10 -14.10 -5.39
C ARG A 171 4.69 -15.25 -4.49
N LEU A 172 3.93 -16.18 -5.07
CA LEU A 172 3.34 -17.32 -4.37
C LEU A 172 4.32 -18.46 -4.13
N GLU A 173 5.32 -18.61 -5.00
CA GLU A 173 6.37 -19.61 -4.83
C GLU A 173 7.38 -19.16 -3.77
N PRO A 174 7.59 -19.94 -2.70
CA PRO A 174 8.49 -19.55 -1.64
C PRO A 174 9.93 -19.42 -2.14
N THR A 175 10.59 -18.37 -1.67
CA THR A 175 11.96 -18.04 -2.03
C THR A 175 12.70 -17.44 -0.82
N GLN A 176 14.03 -17.47 -0.85
CA GLN A 176 14.86 -16.83 0.14
C GLN A 176 15.43 -15.50 -0.37
N ASP A 177 15.08 -15.10 -1.59
CA ASP A 177 15.61 -13.94 -2.30
C ASP A 177 14.46 -13.15 -2.94
N LEU A 178 13.95 -12.12 -2.25
CA LEU A 178 12.68 -11.47 -2.56
C LEU A 178 12.76 -9.94 -2.51
N GLN A 179 12.21 -9.27 -3.53
CA GLN A 179 11.96 -7.83 -3.47
C GLN A 179 10.64 -7.53 -2.76
N TRP A 180 10.66 -6.71 -1.71
CA TRP A 180 9.47 -6.29 -0.97
C TRP A 180 9.68 -4.89 -0.34
N LEU A 181 8.67 -4.02 -0.43
CA LEU A 181 8.73 -2.60 -0.03
C LEU A 181 9.96 -1.82 -0.56
N GLY A 182 10.36 -2.11 -1.80
CA GLY A 182 11.48 -1.42 -2.45
C GLY A 182 12.86 -1.80 -1.88
N MET A 183 12.92 -2.82 -1.04
CA MET A 183 14.11 -3.48 -0.55
C MET A 183 14.21 -4.88 -1.16
N TRP A 184 15.41 -5.39 -1.24
CA TRP A 184 15.73 -6.75 -1.63
C TRP A 184 16.20 -7.51 -0.40
N TRP A 185 15.50 -8.57 -0.08
CA TRP A 185 15.65 -9.36 1.15
C TRP A 185 16.25 -10.70 0.79
N ASP A 186 17.45 -10.96 1.28
CA ASP A 186 18.16 -12.23 1.14
C ASP A 186 18.27 -12.88 2.52
N THR A 187 17.44 -13.88 2.77
CA THR A 187 17.40 -14.58 4.05
C THR A 187 18.50 -15.64 4.15
N GLN A 188 19.13 -16.07 3.06
CA GLN A 188 20.22 -17.05 3.11
C GLN A 188 21.45 -16.47 3.80
N ILE A 189 21.82 -15.25 3.43
CA ILE A 189 22.94 -14.51 4.03
C ILE A 189 22.48 -13.45 5.05
N SER A 190 21.18 -13.37 5.32
CA SER A 190 20.56 -12.40 6.24
C SER A 190 20.91 -10.94 5.91
N THR A 191 20.86 -10.59 4.63
CA THR A 191 21.16 -9.23 4.14
C THR A 191 19.95 -8.55 3.53
N ILE A 192 19.93 -7.24 3.63
CA ILE A 192 18.92 -6.38 3.03
C ILE A 192 19.66 -5.33 2.23
N ARG A 193 19.27 -5.15 0.97
CA ARG A 193 19.84 -4.14 0.08
C ARG A 193 18.74 -3.36 -0.61
N LEU A 194 19.03 -2.14 -1.05
CA LEU A 194 18.09 -1.40 -1.88
C LEU A 194 17.79 -2.17 -3.17
N SER A 195 16.55 -2.10 -3.64
CA SER A 195 16.26 -2.52 -5.02
C SER A 195 17.02 -1.65 -6.01
N GLU A 196 17.30 -2.18 -7.20
CA GLU A 196 18.09 -1.45 -8.22
C GLU A 196 17.45 -0.10 -8.57
N ASP A 197 16.12 -0.05 -8.66
CA ASP A 197 15.39 1.18 -8.91
C ASP A 197 15.58 2.21 -7.80
N ASN A 198 15.48 1.79 -6.55
CA ASN A 198 15.65 2.69 -5.42
C ASN A 198 17.10 3.13 -5.27
N ARG A 199 18.06 2.23 -5.49
CA ARG A 199 19.49 2.56 -5.55
C ARG A 199 19.77 3.63 -6.60
N ARG A 200 19.27 3.45 -7.83
CA ARG A 200 19.41 4.44 -8.92
C ARG A 200 18.80 5.78 -8.54
N ARG A 201 17.59 5.80 -7.95
CA ARG A 201 16.92 7.04 -7.49
C ARG A 201 17.70 7.76 -6.41
N VAL A 202 18.22 7.05 -5.41
CA VAL A 202 19.05 7.62 -4.33
C VAL A 202 20.32 8.22 -4.93
N LEU A 203 21.03 7.46 -5.77
CA LEU A 203 22.25 7.94 -6.44
C LEU A 203 22.02 9.17 -7.32
N GLN A 204 20.92 9.21 -8.07
CA GLN A 204 20.56 10.39 -8.86
C GLN A 204 20.32 11.62 -7.98
N ARG A 205 19.67 11.46 -6.82
CA ARG A 205 19.45 12.56 -5.87
C ARG A 205 20.75 13.04 -5.24
N VAL A 206 21.63 12.12 -4.85
CA VAL A 206 22.97 12.43 -4.30
C VAL A 206 23.80 13.18 -5.34
N ARG A 207 23.90 12.64 -6.56
CA ARG A 207 24.61 13.29 -7.67
C ARG A 207 24.06 14.70 -7.89
N ARG A 208 22.74 14.86 -8.02
CA ARG A 208 22.14 16.17 -8.21
C ARG A 208 22.55 17.14 -7.10
N ALA A 209 22.55 16.71 -5.83
CA ALA A 209 23.00 17.55 -4.73
C ALA A 209 24.48 17.92 -4.81
N SER A 210 25.35 16.98 -5.20
CA SER A 210 26.80 17.22 -5.32
C SER A 210 27.17 18.24 -6.40
N TRP A 211 26.42 18.29 -7.50
CA TRP A 211 26.71 19.18 -8.65
C TRP A 211 25.90 20.47 -8.65
N SER A 212 24.92 20.62 -7.75
CA SER A 212 24.04 21.81 -7.73
C SER A 212 24.57 22.88 -6.78
N THR A 213 24.68 24.12 -7.26
CA THR A 213 25.07 25.29 -6.45
C THR A 213 23.94 25.78 -5.54
N THR A 214 22.68 25.47 -5.87
CA THR A 214 21.51 25.79 -5.07
C THR A 214 20.64 24.55 -4.87
N PHE A 215 20.12 24.39 -3.65
CA PHE A 215 19.29 23.25 -3.28
C PHE A 215 18.21 23.70 -2.32
N THR A 216 16.94 23.55 -2.73
CA THR A 216 15.81 24.02 -1.92
C THR A 216 15.61 23.15 -0.69
N HIS A 217 14.97 23.71 0.35
CA HIS A 217 14.62 22.95 1.56
C HIS A 217 13.89 21.63 1.21
N CYS A 218 12.88 21.67 0.33
CA CYS A 218 12.16 20.48 -0.11
C CYS A 218 13.06 19.44 -0.79
N MET A 219 14.08 19.86 -1.52
CA MET A 219 15.03 18.94 -2.14
C MET A 219 15.93 18.29 -1.09
N TRP A 220 16.41 19.05 -0.10
CA TRP A 220 17.16 18.52 1.05
C TRP A 220 16.32 17.51 1.84
N THR A 221 15.09 17.85 2.20
CA THR A 221 14.19 16.94 2.94
C THR A 221 13.97 15.63 2.18
N ARG A 222 13.78 15.70 0.86
CA ARG A 222 13.64 14.49 0.01
C ARG A 222 14.92 13.65 -0.05
N LEU A 223 16.08 14.29 -0.16
CA LEU A 223 17.37 13.59 -0.15
C LEU A 223 17.58 12.89 1.20
N MET A 224 17.43 13.63 2.30
CA MET A 224 17.56 13.08 3.65
C MET A 224 16.62 11.90 3.88
N GLY A 225 15.34 12.03 3.52
CA GLY A 225 14.40 10.90 3.63
C GLY A 225 14.80 9.69 2.78
N SER A 226 15.42 9.91 1.62
CA SER A 226 15.92 8.82 0.77
C SER A 226 17.15 8.13 1.38
N LEU A 227 18.02 8.88 2.05
CA LEU A 227 19.19 8.35 2.74
C LEU A 227 18.80 7.61 4.02
N THR A 228 17.85 8.15 4.79
CA THR A 228 17.29 7.46 5.97
C THR A 228 16.61 6.15 5.61
N PHE A 229 15.95 6.09 4.44
CA PHE A 229 15.40 4.83 3.93
C PHE A 229 16.50 3.83 3.55
N ALA A 230 17.65 4.31 3.07
CA ALA A 230 18.76 3.49 2.57
C ALA A 230 19.76 3.02 3.65
N ALA A 231 19.74 3.64 4.83
CA ALA A 231 20.63 3.36 5.96
C ALA A 231 20.14 2.17 6.79
#